data_AF-A0A956E1D3-F1
#
_entry.id   AF-A0A956E1D3-F1
#
_cell.length_a   1.000
_cell.length_b   1.000
_cell.length_c   1.000
_cell.angle_alpha   90.00
_cell.angle_beta   90.00
_cell.angle_gamma   90.00
#
_symmetry.space_group_name_H-M   'P 1'
#
loop_
_entity.id
_entity.type
_entity.pdbx_description
1 polymer ?
#
loop_
_entity_poly.entity_id
_entity_poly.type
_entity_poly.pdbx_seq_one_letter_code
_entity_poly.pdbx_strand_id
1 'polypeptide(L)'
;MKELVRYLLDNLQLDFQGDITIEKIREFLREDDSREARKLLSRLIEEKGADDLLLALADVLRESIETGVTEDKVREQLNLYAEA
;
A
#
# COMPACT_ATOMS: atom_id res chain seq x y z
N MET A 1 0.94 12.86 -24.18
CA MET A 1 0.84 12.96 -22.71
C MET A 1 -0.35 12.21 -22.14
N LYS A 2 -1.56 12.36 -22.68
CA LYS A 2 -2.75 11.61 -22.23
C LYS A 2 -2.56 10.08 -22.14
N GLU A 3 -2.09 9.45 -23.22
CA GLU A 3 -1.87 7.98 -23.24
C GLU A 3 -0.78 7.53 -22.26
N LEU A 4 0.28 8.33 -22.08
CA LEU A 4 1.32 8.04 -21.09
C LEU A 4 0.77 8.10 -19.67
N VAL A 5 0.00 9.13 -19.34
CA VAL A 5 -0.63 9.29 -18.02
C VAL A 5 -1.53 8.09 -17.70
N ARG A 6 -2.34 7.65 -18.66
CA ARG A 6 -3.19 6.46 -18.50
C ARG A 6 -2.39 5.20 -18.26
N TYR A 7 -1.37 4.97 -19.10
CA TYR A 7 -0.47 3.83 -18.93
C TYR A 7 0.19 3.83 -17.54
N LEU A 8 0.64 4.99 -17.05
CA LEU A 8 1.24 5.08 -15.72
C LEU A 8 0.23 4.81 -14.59
N LEU A 9 -1.01 5.27 -14.71
CA LEU A 9 -2.08 4.96 -13.74
C LEU A 9 -2.41 3.46 -13.75
N ASP A 10 -2.60 2.88 -14.93
CA ASP A 10 -2.94 1.46 -15.11
C ASP A 10 -1.85 0.53 -14.57
N ASN A 11 -0.60 1.00 -14.52
CA ASN A 11 0.55 0.25 -14.02
C ASN A 11 1.02 0.70 -12.63
N LEU A 12 0.29 1.61 -11.98
CA LEU A 12 0.62 2.07 -10.63
C LEU A 12 0.44 0.92 -9.64
N GLN A 13 1.42 0.68 -8.78
CA GLN A 13 1.35 -0.31 -7.71
C GLN A 13 1.45 0.40 -6.36
N LEU A 14 0.61 -0.02 -5.41
CA LEU A 14 0.83 0.32 -4.00
C LEU A 14 1.87 -0.66 -3.47
N ASP A 15 2.86 -0.13 -2.76
CA ASP A 15 3.80 -0.96 -2.02
C ASP A 15 4.02 -0.35 -0.64
N PHE A 16 4.27 -1.21 0.34
CA PHE A 16 4.57 -0.77 1.70
C PHE A 16 6.08 -0.60 1.85
N GLN A 17 6.51 0.60 2.23
CA GLN A 17 7.93 0.95 2.25
C GLN A 17 8.72 0.18 3.33
N GLY A 18 9.89 -0.32 2.93
CA GLY A 18 10.90 -0.89 3.82
C GLY A 18 10.63 -2.37 4.14
N ASP A 19 11.59 -3.02 4.79
CA ASP A 19 11.44 -4.40 5.27
C ASP A 19 10.46 -4.41 6.45
N ILE A 20 9.15 -4.34 6.17
CA ILE A 20 8.11 -4.52 7.19
C ILE A 20 8.18 -5.97 7.64
N THR A 21 8.85 -6.17 8.77
CA THR A 21 8.98 -7.51 9.35
C THR A 21 7.76 -7.87 10.16
N ILE A 22 7.46 -9.17 10.21
CA ILE A 22 6.41 -9.71 11.06
C ILE A 22 6.66 -9.39 12.54
N GLU A 23 7.91 -9.33 12.98
CA GLU A 23 8.30 -8.93 14.33
C GLU A 23 7.80 -7.52 14.64
N LYS A 24 7.98 -6.57 13.70
CA LYS A 24 7.56 -5.18 13.92
C LYS A 24 6.04 -5.04 13.99
N ILE A 25 5.31 -5.75 13.12
CA ILE A 25 3.85 -5.77 13.17
C ILE A 25 3.36 -6.37 14.51
N ARG A 26 4.00 -7.44 14.99
CA ARG A 26 3.66 -8.08 16.27
C ARG A 26 3.90 -7.17 17.46
N GLU A 27 4.94 -6.34 17.46
CA GLU A 27 5.16 -5.33 18.50
C GLU A 27 3.95 -4.40 18.62
N PHE A 28 3.54 -3.78 17.51
CA PHE A 28 2.37 -2.88 17.50
C PHE A 28 1.08 -3.59 17.93
N LEU A 29 0.83 -4.81 17.46
CA LEU A 29 -0.39 -5.55 17.83
C LEU A 29 -0.43 -6.02 19.28
N ARG A 30 0.72 -6.12 19.96
CA ARG A 30 0.78 -6.47 21.38
C ARG A 30 0.54 -5.28 22.29
N GLU A 31 0.78 -4.07 21.81
CA GLU A 31 0.49 -2.83 22.54
C GLU A 31 -1.00 -2.45 22.47
N ASP A 32 -1.78 -3.10 21.59
CA ASP A 32 -3.21 -2.89 21.41
C ASP A 32 -4.05 -4.05 21.98
N ASP A 33 -4.80 -3.76 23.05
CA ASP A 33 -5.74 -4.69 23.71
C ASP A 33 -7.10 -4.83 23.00
N SER A 34 -7.24 -4.29 21.79
CA SER A 34 -8.45 -4.43 20.98
C SER A 34 -8.69 -5.90 20.56
N ARG A 35 -9.95 -6.23 20.28
CA ARG A 35 -10.31 -7.57 19.79
C ARG A 35 -9.76 -7.80 18.39
N GLU A 36 -9.73 -6.74 17.61
CA GLU A 36 -9.25 -6.65 16.24
C GLU A 36 -7.75 -6.95 16.18
N ALA A 37 -6.95 -6.31 17.04
CA ALA A 37 -5.52 -6.56 17.13
C ALA A 37 -5.20 -8.01 17.51
N ARG A 38 -5.87 -8.54 18.53
CA ARG A 38 -5.73 -9.97 18.91
C ARG A 38 -6.07 -10.92 17.77
N LYS A 39 -7.15 -10.64 17.03
CA LYS A 39 -7.58 -11.48 15.89
C LYS A 39 -6.54 -11.46 14.77
N LEU A 40 -6.02 -10.28 14.42
CA LEU A 40 -5.00 -10.13 13.39
C LEU A 40 -3.70 -10.82 13.81
N LEU A 41 -3.28 -10.63 15.06
CA LEU A 41 -2.08 -11.26 15.61
C LEU A 41 -2.15 -12.79 15.52
N SER A 42 -3.28 -13.40 15.91
CA SER A 42 -3.47 -14.85 15.80
C SER A 42 -3.34 -15.33 14.35
N ARG A 43 -3.95 -14.61 13.41
CA ARG A 43 -3.89 -14.95 11.97
C ARG A 43 -2.46 -14.89 11.43
N LEU A 44 -1.71 -13.85 11.78
CA LEU A 44 -0.30 -13.70 11.37
C LEU A 44 0.63 -14.75 12.00
N ILE A 45 0.25 -15.35 13.13
CA ILE A 45 0.96 -16.49 13.71
C ILE A 45 0.67 -17.76 12.90
N GLU A 46 -0.59 -17.99 12.52
CA GLU A 46 -1.01 -19.14 11.71
C GLU A 46 -0.38 -19.12 10.31
N GLU A 47 -0.37 -17.94 9.67
CA GLU A 47 0.20 -17.71 8.33
C GLU A 47 1.75 -17.65 8.33
N LYS A 48 2.38 -17.62 9.51
CA LYS A 48 3.84 -17.56 9.71
C LYS A 48 4.54 -16.39 9.01
N GLY A 49 3.83 -15.30 8.78
CA GLY A 49 4.38 -14.15 8.08
C GLY A 49 3.36 -13.02 7.96
N ALA A 50 3.80 -11.91 7.38
CA ALA A 50 2.94 -10.78 7.05
C ALA A 50 2.84 -10.55 5.53
N ASP A 51 3.55 -11.32 4.71
CA ASP A 51 3.65 -11.11 3.27
C ASP A 51 2.26 -11.15 2.60
N ASP A 52 1.46 -12.18 2.92
CA ASP A 52 0.10 -12.31 2.40
C ASP A 52 -0.82 -11.16 2.85
N LEU A 53 -0.63 -10.65 4.08
CA LEU A 53 -1.36 -9.48 4.56
C LEU A 53 -1.00 -8.23 3.75
N LEU A 54 0.30 -7.98 3.55
CA LEU A 54 0.79 -6.80 2.84
C LEU A 54 0.37 -6.84 1.37
N LEU A 55 0.47 -8.00 0.71
CA LEU A 55 -0.01 -8.19 -0.65
C LEU A 55 -1.53 -7.94 -0.76
N ALA A 56 -2.33 -8.54 0.13
CA ALA A 56 -3.77 -8.35 0.10
C ALA A 56 -4.17 -6.89 0.34
N LEU A 57 -3.48 -6.19 1.23
CA LEU A 57 -3.71 -4.77 1.46
C LEU A 57 -3.29 -3.93 0.26
N ALA A 58 -2.15 -4.22 -0.37
CA ALA A 58 -1.69 -3.53 -1.56
C ALA A 58 -2.71 -3.65 -2.71
N ASP A 59 -3.23 -4.85 -2.95
CA ASP A 59 -4.22 -5.10 -4.00
C ASP A 59 -5.53 -4.36 -3.75
N VAL A 60 -6.07 -4.42 -2.52
CA VAL A 60 -7.36 -3.81 -2.20
C VAL A 60 -7.27 -2.28 -2.11
N LEU A 61 -6.18 -1.75 -1.55
CA LEU A 61 -6.02 -0.30 -1.37
C LEU A 61 -5.57 0.40 -2.65
N ARG A 62 -5.05 -0.34 -3.65
CA ARG A 62 -4.68 0.20 -4.97
C ARG A 62 -5.84 0.97 -5.61
N GLU A 63 -7.04 0.40 -5.61
CA GLU A 63 -8.23 1.04 -6.19
C GLU A 63 -8.56 2.38 -5.50
N SER A 64 -8.26 2.48 -4.21
CA SER A 64 -8.46 3.71 -3.45
C SER A 64 -7.46 4.81 -3.84
N ILE A 65 -6.27 4.46 -4.34
CA ILE A 65 -5.29 5.44 -4.81
C ILE A 65 -5.81 6.21 -6.02
N GLU A 66 -6.55 5.58 -6.92
CA GLU A 66 -7.07 6.22 -8.14
C GLU A 66 -7.98 7.41 -7.83
N THR A 67 -8.58 7.45 -6.63
CA THR A 67 -9.37 8.61 -6.17
C THR A 67 -8.51 9.82 -5.80
N GLY A 68 -7.26 9.61 -5.36
CA GLY A 68 -6.32 10.67 -4.95
C GLY A 68 -5.25 10.99 -6.01
N VAL A 69 -4.83 10.01 -6.79
CA VAL A 69 -3.83 10.11 -7.86
C VAL A 69 -4.56 10.07 -9.20
N THR A 70 -5.02 11.24 -9.64
CA THR A 70 -5.82 11.40 -10.86
C THR A 70 -4.95 11.68 -12.09
N GLU A 71 -5.54 11.56 -13.30
CA GLU A 71 -4.84 11.91 -14.56
C GLU A 71 -4.23 13.32 -14.50
N ASP A 72 -4.95 14.28 -13.93
CA ASP A 72 -4.49 15.67 -13.84
C ASP A 72 -3.32 15.81 -12.87
N LYS A 73 -3.35 15.08 -11.75
CA LYS A 73 -2.25 15.09 -10.78
C LYS A 73 -0.98 14.49 -11.37
N VAL A 74 -1.10 13.35 -12.07
CA VAL A 74 0.04 12.73 -12.75
C VAL A 74 0.59 13.65 -13.84
N ARG A 75 -0.28 14.28 -14.64
CA ARG A 75 0.15 15.24 -15.67
C ARG A 75 0.88 16.44 -15.09
N GLU A 76 0.37 17.00 -13.99
CA GLU A 76 1.01 18.10 -13.26
C GLU A 76 2.42 17.71 -12.82
N GLN A 77 2.58 16.56 -12.16
CA GLN A 77 3.89 16.10 -11.69
C GLN A 77 4.87 15.82 -12.83
N LEU A 78 4.40 15.25 -13.94
CA LEU A 78 5.25 15.02 -15.12
C LEU A 78 5.76 16.33 -15.73
N ASN A 79 4.93 17.37 -15.77
CA ASN A 79 5.35 18.68 -16.26
C ASN A 79 6.36 19.34 -15.32
N LEU A 80 6.11 19.30 -14.00
CA LEU A 80 7.04 19.82 -13.00
C LEU A 80 8.41 19.12 -13.09
N TYR A 81 8.42 17.80 -13.26
CA TYR A 81 9.66 17.05 -13.44
C TYR A 81 10.40 17.43 -14.73
N ALA A 82 9.68 17.71 -15.82
CA ALA A 82 10.29 18.11 -17.09
C ALA A 82 10.86 19.53 -17.09
N GLU A 83 10.38 20.39 -16.19
CA GLU A 83 10.83 21.78 -16.02
C GLU A 83 11.95 21.94 -14.97
N ALA A 84 12.20 20.91 -14.15
CA ALA A 84 13.26 20.85 -13.14
C ALA A 84 14.61 20.48 -13.73
#